data_AF-A0A2G1YPR4-F1
#
_entry.id   AF-A0A2G1YPR4-F1
#
_cell.length_a   1.000
_cell.length_b   1.000
_cell.length_c   1.000
_cell.angle_alpha   90.00
_cell.angle_beta   90.00
_cell.angle_gamma   90.00
#
_symmetry.space_group_name_H-M   'P 1'
#
loop_
_entity.id
_entity.type
_entity.pdbx_description
1 polymer ?
#
loop_
_entity_poly.entity_id
_entity_poly.type
_entity_poly.pdbx_seq_one_letter_code
_entity_poly.pdbx_strand_id
1 'polypeptide(L)'
;MSMFQKSVLKNVSQNESIVALRYSEYQKYLSKIDFIKTVNEEKFQTEFFQLIFENCLGYTLDSSNGNDFNLEREKKNETDGGKADGVIYVKDEVVGVIELKGQDTKNLDKVQNQAFAYNSKHNSSKYIIISNFDELRFYIDKATAYEKFSLFNLDYEKFKTLHLLLSYESIKDNLPQKLKEKSASFEKDISNKLYKDFSAFRMHLFENLVKNNSLDKALLLRLTQKLCDRIIFILFAEDKLLVPENTIRKIRTKFKEDDFEDRTLYDYYKNVFKAINEGSEKQKIPKYNGGLFAFDETLDSLIIDDNILDMEAQDLSDYDFESEVSVNILGHIFEQSLTDLEEINASINDVEFDNKKSKRKKDGVFYTPEYITKYIVDNTLGKLCNDKREELSIGSETLVSPKNPKKPTKKERILKDNLEEYRNWLLNLKILDPPSFPSS
;
A
#
# COMPACT_ATOMS: atom_id res chain seq x y z
N MET A 1 -2.14 -3.95 -3.64
CA MET A 1 -2.92 -3.24 -2.61
C MET A 1 -3.29 -4.19 -1.49
N SER A 2 -3.26 -3.72 -0.25
CA SER A 2 -3.93 -4.43 0.83
C SER A 2 -5.44 -4.36 0.61
N MET A 3 -6.13 -5.47 0.81
CA MET A 3 -7.58 -5.57 0.66
C MET A 3 -8.33 -4.86 1.79
N PHE A 4 -7.60 -4.47 2.84
CA PHE A 4 -8.15 -3.97 4.09
C PHE A 4 -7.50 -2.64 4.46
N GLN A 5 -8.30 -1.73 4.99
CA GLN A 5 -7.80 -0.50 5.59
C GLN A 5 -7.19 -0.83 6.95
N LYS A 6 -5.99 -0.30 7.23
CA LYS A 6 -5.26 -0.60 8.47
C LYS A 6 -6.05 -0.15 9.70
N SER A 7 -6.64 1.04 9.65
CA SER A 7 -7.50 1.57 10.72
C SER A 7 -8.71 0.67 11.00
N VAL A 8 -9.32 0.10 9.96
CA VAL A 8 -10.45 -0.83 10.08
C VAL A 8 -10.03 -2.10 10.80
N LEU A 9 -8.87 -2.68 10.46
CA LEU A 9 -8.35 -3.87 11.13
C LEU A 9 -7.98 -3.61 12.60
N LYS A 10 -7.29 -2.49 12.88
CA LYS A 10 -6.88 -2.11 14.25
C LYS A 10 -8.06 -1.97 15.21
N ASN A 11 -9.23 -1.60 14.71
CA ASN A 11 -10.44 -1.41 15.52
C ASN A 11 -11.18 -2.71 15.86
N VAL A 12 -10.71 -3.88 15.38
CA VAL A 12 -11.32 -5.16 15.71
C VAL A 12 -10.62 -5.79 16.90
N SER A 13 -11.36 -5.97 18.00
CA SER A 13 -10.85 -6.68 19.17
C SER A 13 -10.75 -8.18 18.91
N GLN A 14 -9.66 -8.79 19.38
CA GLN A 14 -9.47 -10.24 19.41
C GLN A 14 -9.25 -10.69 20.84
N ASN A 15 -9.53 -11.96 21.13
CA ASN A 15 -9.16 -12.56 22.41
C ASN A 15 -7.63 -12.75 22.46
N GLU A 16 -6.93 -11.82 23.11
CA GLU A 16 -5.46 -11.81 23.19
C GLU A 16 -4.88 -13.11 23.77
N SER A 17 -5.58 -13.78 24.69
CA SER A 17 -5.11 -15.06 25.25
C SER A 17 -5.11 -16.18 24.21
N ILE A 18 -6.16 -16.24 23.37
CA ILE A 18 -6.23 -17.22 22.27
C ILE A 18 -5.16 -16.92 21.21
N VAL A 19 -4.99 -15.65 20.87
CA VAL A 19 -4.01 -15.22 19.86
C VAL A 19 -2.58 -15.51 20.33
N ALA A 20 -2.25 -15.21 21.60
CA ALA A 20 -0.93 -15.51 22.17
C ALA A 20 -0.64 -17.02 22.20
N LEU A 21 -1.64 -17.84 22.56
CA LEU A 21 -1.50 -19.30 22.54
C LEU A 21 -1.21 -19.81 21.11
N ARG A 22 -2.00 -19.36 20.14
CA ARG A 22 -1.82 -19.73 18.72
C ARG A 22 -0.49 -19.22 18.15
N TYR A 23 0.00 -18.07 18.59
CA TYR A 23 1.32 -17.58 18.22
C TYR A 23 2.46 -18.41 18.83
N SER A 24 2.26 -18.97 20.03
CA SER A 24 3.21 -19.92 20.60
C SER A 24 3.28 -21.20 19.76
N GLU A 25 2.14 -21.71 19.28
CA GLU A 25 2.10 -22.83 18.34
C GLU A 25 2.79 -22.50 17.01
N TYR A 26 2.64 -21.26 16.54
CA TYR A 26 3.33 -20.76 15.35
C TYR A 26 4.86 -20.82 15.46
N GLN A 27 5.44 -20.70 16.66
CA GLN A 27 6.89 -20.87 16.85
C GLN A 27 7.37 -22.27 16.45
N LYS A 28 6.52 -23.30 16.56
CA LYS A 28 6.83 -24.66 16.10
C LYS A 28 6.96 -24.71 14.59
N TYR A 29 6.14 -23.95 13.87
CA TYR A 29 6.26 -23.79 12.42
C TYR A 29 7.61 -23.14 12.04
N LEU A 30 7.97 -22.04 12.71
CA LEU A 30 9.23 -21.33 12.47
C LEU A 30 10.46 -22.20 12.74
N SER A 31 10.38 -23.12 13.71
CA SER A 31 11.46 -24.07 14.00
C SER A 31 11.79 -25.03 12.84
N LYS A 32 10.87 -25.17 11.87
CA LYS A 32 10.99 -26.10 10.74
C LYS A 32 11.40 -25.45 9.42
N ILE A 33 11.64 -24.14 9.39
CA ILE A 33 11.95 -23.40 8.15
C ILE A 33 13.04 -24.07 7.31
N ASP A 34 14.14 -24.51 7.92
CA ASP A 34 15.24 -25.15 7.19
C ASP A 34 14.84 -26.49 6.57
N PHE A 35 13.97 -27.25 7.24
CA PHE A 35 13.42 -28.48 6.69
C PHE A 35 12.45 -28.19 5.55
N ILE A 36 11.54 -27.23 5.72
CA ILE A 36 10.52 -26.85 4.72
C ILE A 36 11.17 -26.45 3.40
N LYS A 37 12.29 -25.74 3.44
CA LYS A 37 13.06 -25.34 2.24
C LYS A 37 13.66 -26.51 1.46
N THR A 38 13.69 -27.72 2.02
CA THR A 38 14.36 -28.90 1.41
C THR A 38 13.40 -29.98 0.91
N VAL A 39 12.10 -29.86 1.24
CA VAL A 39 11.10 -30.89 0.94
C VAL A 39 10.19 -30.48 -0.22
N ASN A 40 9.67 -31.48 -0.92
CA ASN A 40 8.62 -31.27 -1.93
C ASN A 40 7.26 -31.05 -1.26
N GLU A 41 6.30 -30.56 -2.05
CA GLU A 41 4.95 -30.19 -1.64
C GLU A 41 4.22 -31.31 -0.89
N GLU A 42 4.06 -32.48 -1.51
CA GLU A 42 3.31 -33.62 -0.96
C GLU A 42 3.82 -34.05 0.42
N LYS A 43 5.14 -33.96 0.65
CA LYS A 43 5.76 -34.39 1.91
C LYS A 43 5.41 -33.47 3.07
N PHE A 44 5.23 -32.17 2.81
CA PHE A 44 4.97 -31.19 3.87
C PHE A 44 3.52 -30.74 3.95
N GLN A 45 2.71 -30.99 2.92
CA GLN A 45 1.31 -30.59 2.83
C GLN A 45 0.49 -30.91 4.10
N THR A 46 0.51 -32.17 4.54
CA THR A 46 -0.25 -32.59 5.73
C THR A 46 0.24 -31.90 7.00
N GLU A 47 1.55 -31.77 7.15
CA GLU A 47 2.15 -31.12 8.30
C GLU A 47 1.91 -29.60 8.30
N PHE A 48 1.85 -28.97 7.13
CA PHE A 48 1.49 -27.57 6.99
C PHE A 48 0.06 -27.30 7.45
N PHE A 49 -0.90 -28.13 7.01
CA PHE A 49 -2.29 -28.05 7.48
C PHE A 49 -2.39 -28.19 9.00
N GLN A 50 -1.66 -29.13 9.58
CA GLN A 50 -1.66 -29.33 11.02
C GLN A 50 -1.03 -28.14 11.77
N LEU A 51 0.17 -27.71 11.37
CA LEU A 51 0.91 -26.66 12.07
C LEU A 51 0.25 -25.29 11.93
N ILE A 52 -0.25 -24.94 10.75
CA ILE A 52 -0.82 -23.60 10.49
C ILE A 52 -2.32 -23.60 10.73
N PHE A 53 -3.08 -24.46 10.05
CA PHE A 53 -4.54 -24.35 10.08
C PHE A 53 -5.11 -24.91 11.40
N GLU A 54 -4.74 -26.13 11.78
CA GLU A 54 -5.26 -26.72 13.02
C GLU A 54 -4.72 -25.99 14.26
N ASN A 55 -3.39 -25.94 14.43
CA ASN A 55 -2.80 -25.42 15.67
C ASN A 55 -2.84 -23.89 15.77
N CYS A 56 -2.61 -23.15 14.67
CA CYS A 56 -2.52 -21.68 14.73
C CYS A 56 -3.81 -20.96 14.37
N LEU A 57 -4.75 -21.60 13.65
CA LEU A 57 -5.95 -20.95 13.15
C LEU A 57 -7.25 -21.60 13.63
N GLY A 58 -7.19 -22.71 14.38
CA GLY A 58 -8.35 -23.31 15.04
C GLY A 58 -9.25 -24.15 14.14
N TYR A 59 -8.73 -24.63 13.00
CA TYR A 59 -9.43 -25.60 12.17
C TYR A 59 -9.38 -26.99 12.81
N THR A 60 -10.22 -27.90 12.34
CA THR A 60 -10.20 -29.32 12.69
C THR A 60 -10.07 -30.12 11.42
N LEU A 61 -8.98 -30.87 11.29
CA LEU A 61 -8.69 -31.65 10.10
C LEU A 61 -9.46 -32.97 10.08
N ASP A 62 -9.81 -33.40 8.87
CA ASP A 62 -10.40 -34.72 8.60
C ASP A 62 -9.58 -35.89 9.20
N SER A 63 -8.24 -35.82 9.16
CA SER A 63 -7.35 -36.81 9.77
C SER A 63 -7.37 -36.81 11.29
N SER A 64 -7.66 -35.66 11.89
CA SER A 64 -7.67 -35.50 13.34
C SER A 64 -9.02 -35.92 13.93
N ASN A 65 -10.12 -35.62 13.22
CA ASN A 65 -11.46 -36.04 13.60
C ASN A 65 -12.38 -36.26 12.38
N GLY A 66 -12.49 -37.51 11.93
CA GLY A 66 -13.28 -37.84 10.73
C GLY A 66 -14.80 -37.66 10.86
N ASN A 67 -15.33 -37.45 12.08
CA ASN A 67 -16.77 -37.27 12.30
C ASN A 67 -17.18 -35.80 12.50
N ASP A 68 -16.24 -34.92 12.82
CA ASP A 68 -16.48 -33.50 13.07
C ASP A 68 -15.22 -32.72 12.70
N PHE A 69 -15.17 -32.31 11.43
CA PHE A 69 -14.09 -31.54 10.83
C PHE A 69 -14.64 -30.34 10.08
N ASN A 70 -13.82 -29.31 9.93
CA ASN A 70 -14.13 -28.12 9.14
C ASN A 70 -13.07 -27.83 8.07
N LEU A 71 -12.09 -28.71 7.94
CA LEU A 71 -11.06 -28.67 6.90
C LEU A 71 -10.79 -30.09 6.39
N GLU A 72 -11.17 -30.34 5.14
CA GLU A 72 -10.95 -31.62 4.44
C GLU A 72 -9.78 -31.47 3.47
N ARG A 73 -8.91 -32.47 3.40
CA ARG A 73 -7.77 -32.47 2.48
C ARG A 73 -8.16 -33.19 1.19
N GLU A 74 -7.46 -32.85 0.10
CA GLU A 74 -7.46 -33.65 -1.12
C GLU A 74 -8.84 -33.85 -1.81
N LYS A 75 -9.76 -32.88 -1.66
CA LYS A 75 -11.13 -32.99 -2.17
C LYS A 75 -11.19 -32.88 -3.70
N LYS A 76 -11.74 -33.91 -4.34
CA LYS A 76 -12.06 -33.90 -5.78
C LYS A 76 -13.41 -33.22 -6.03
N ASN A 77 -13.48 -32.43 -7.11
CA ASN A 77 -14.73 -31.92 -7.66
C ASN A 77 -15.61 -33.07 -8.15
N GLU A 78 -16.90 -32.94 -7.92
CA GLU A 78 -17.91 -33.92 -8.34
C GLU A 78 -18.08 -33.99 -9.88
N THR A 79 -17.70 -32.93 -10.60
CA THR A 79 -18.07 -32.74 -12.01
C THR A 79 -16.94 -32.94 -13.03
N ASP A 80 -15.67 -32.75 -12.68
CA ASP A 80 -14.56 -32.83 -13.66
C ASP A 80 -13.23 -33.37 -13.11
N GLY A 81 -13.22 -33.92 -11.89
CA GLY A 81 -12.04 -34.53 -11.31
C GLY A 81 -10.92 -33.57 -10.89
N GLY A 82 -11.10 -32.25 -11.04
CA GLY A 82 -10.18 -31.24 -10.48
C GLY A 82 -10.12 -31.34 -8.95
N LYS A 83 -8.92 -31.27 -8.37
CA LYS A 83 -8.68 -31.51 -6.95
C LYS A 83 -8.16 -30.22 -6.29
N ALA A 84 -8.69 -29.90 -5.11
CA ALA A 84 -8.13 -28.89 -4.23
C ALA A 84 -7.29 -29.56 -3.13
N ASP A 85 -6.24 -28.89 -2.68
CA ASP A 85 -5.38 -29.40 -1.61
C ASP A 85 -6.09 -29.37 -0.25
N GLY A 86 -6.92 -28.36 -0.02
CA GLY A 86 -7.78 -28.25 1.16
C GLY A 86 -9.08 -27.52 0.87
N VAL A 87 -10.14 -27.90 1.59
CA VAL A 87 -11.48 -27.30 1.48
C VAL A 87 -12.01 -26.98 2.87
N ILE A 88 -12.47 -25.75 3.06
CA ILE A 88 -13.00 -25.24 4.32
C ILE A 88 -14.53 -25.33 4.34
N TYR A 89 -15.08 -25.91 5.40
CA TYR A 89 -16.52 -26.07 5.61
C TYR A 89 -17.07 -25.16 6.70
N VAL A 90 -18.23 -24.58 6.43
CA VAL A 90 -19.08 -23.91 7.42
C VAL A 90 -20.51 -24.36 7.18
N LYS A 91 -21.14 -25.00 8.18
CA LYS A 91 -22.51 -25.56 8.07
C LYS A 91 -22.67 -26.46 6.84
N ASP A 92 -21.73 -27.38 6.66
CA ASP A 92 -21.67 -28.34 5.54
C ASP A 92 -21.52 -27.75 4.14
N GLU A 93 -21.34 -26.43 4.02
CA GLU A 93 -21.05 -25.77 2.76
C GLU A 93 -19.56 -25.45 2.61
N VAL A 94 -19.04 -25.64 1.40
CA VAL A 94 -17.71 -25.20 1.02
C VAL A 94 -17.69 -23.68 0.93
N VAL A 95 -16.96 -23.04 1.84
CA VAL A 95 -16.81 -21.57 1.89
C VAL A 95 -15.43 -21.08 1.47
N GLY A 96 -14.45 -21.98 1.42
CA GLY A 96 -13.11 -21.63 0.97
C GLY A 96 -12.28 -22.80 0.47
N VAL A 97 -11.27 -22.46 -0.33
CA VAL A 97 -10.38 -23.39 -1.03
C VAL A 97 -8.93 -23.03 -0.71
N ILE A 98 -8.11 -24.05 -0.47
CA ILE A 98 -6.69 -23.91 -0.21
C ILE A 98 -5.93 -24.66 -1.31
N GLU A 99 -4.99 -23.98 -1.95
CA GLU A 99 -4.07 -24.52 -2.96
C GLU A 99 -2.63 -24.30 -2.48
N LEU A 100 -1.87 -25.38 -2.42
CA LEU A 100 -0.50 -25.40 -1.93
C LEU A 100 0.46 -25.66 -3.08
N LYS A 101 1.68 -25.15 -2.94
CA LYS A 101 2.79 -25.44 -3.86
C LYS A 101 4.09 -25.63 -3.10
N GLY A 102 5.03 -26.36 -3.69
CA GLY A 102 6.40 -26.44 -3.18
C GLY A 102 7.10 -25.07 -3.12
N GLN A 103 8.12 -24.95 -2.28
CA GLN A 103 8.97 -23.75 -2.13
C GLN A 103 9.72 -23.34 -3.42
N ASP A 104 9.89 -24.28 -4.35
CA ASP A 104 10.44 -24.04 -5.69
C ASP A 104 9.48 -23.19 -6.56
N THR A 105 8.18 -23.20 -6.24
CA THR A 105 7.18 -22.37 -6.91
C THR A 105 7.19 -20.94 -6.35
N LYS A 106 8.02 -20.09 -6.95
CA LYS A 106 8.14 -18.67 -6.57
C LYS A 106 7.08 -17.77 -7.19
N ASN A 107 6.55 -18.16 -8.34
CA ASN A 107 5.49 -17.42 -9.02
C ASN A 107 4.13 -18.10 -8.77
N LEU A 108 3.45 -17.65 -7.72
CA LEU A 108 2.11 -18.12 -7.36
C LEU A 108 1.00 -17.59 -8.29
N ASP A 109 1.27 -16.64 -9.19
CA ASP A 109 0.26 -16.13 -10.13
C ASP A 109 -0.20 -17.22 -11.10
N LYS A 110 0.69 -18.18 -11.45
CA LYS A 110 0.34 -19.33 -12.30
C LYS A 110 -0.59 -20.34 -11.61
N VAL A 111 -0.59 -20.35 -10.28
CA VAL A 111 -1.39 -21.24 -9.43
C VAL A 111 -2.80 -20.70 -9.22
N GLN A 112 -2.94 -19.38 -9.37
CA GLN A 112 -4.18 -18.66 -9.18
C GLN A 112 -5.33 -19.19 -10.05
N ASN A 113 -5.07 -19.50 -11.31
CA ASN A 113 -6.11 -20.00 -12.22
C ASN A 113 -6.75 -21.30 -11.73
N GLN A 114 -5.97 -22.22 -11.15
CA GLN A 114 -6.47 -23.49 -10.63
C GLN A 114 -7.37 -23.28 -9.42
N ALA A 115 -6.91 -22.50 -8.45
CA ALA A 115 -7.65 -22.23 -7.22
C ALA A 115 -8.99 -21.50 -7.51
N PHE A 116 -8.99 -20.51 -8.40
CA PHE A 116 -10.20 -19.79 -8.80
C PHE A 116 -11.15 -20.61 -9.67
N ALA A 117 -10.65 -21.51 -10.51
CA ALA A 117 -11.48 -22.43 -11.29
C ALA A 117 -12.20 -23.47 -10.41
N TYR A 118 -11.62 -23.86 -9.28
CA TYR A 118 -12.32 -24.67 -8.27
C TYR A 118 -13.37 -23.83 -7.54
N ASN A 119 -13.00 -22.62 -7.07
CA ASN A 119 -13.90 -21.73 -6.34
C ASN A 119 -15.19 -21.41 -7.11
N SER A 120 -15.10 -21.18 -8.42
CA SER A 120 -16.26 -20.81 -9.25
C SER A 120 -17.34 -21.90 -9.35
N LYS A 121 -17.05 -23.13 -8.92
CA LYS A 121 -18.01 -24.26 -8.91
C LYS A 121 -18.83 -24.36 -7.62
N HIS A 122 -18.45 -23.61 -6.58
CA HIS A 122 -19.12 -23.61 -5.29
C HIS A 122 -19.69 -22.21 -5.02
N ASN A 123 -21.02 -22.07 -5.13
CA ASN A 123 -21.68 -20.76 -5.00
C ASN A 123 -21.43 -20.06 -3.65
N SER A 124 -21.21 -20.84 -2.58
CA SER A 124 -20.92 -20.31 -1.23
C SER A 124 -19.42 -20.04 -0.99
N SER A 125 -18.55 -20.47 -1.91
CA SER A 125 -17.10 -20.33 -1.78
C SER A 125 -16.63 -18.95 -2.22
N LYS A 126 -16.03 -18.24 -1.27
CA LYS A 126 -15.54 -16.86 -1.43
C LYS A 126 -14.09 -16.70 -1.02
N TYR A 127 -13.57 -17.60 -0.19
CA TYR A 127 -12.22 -17.50 0.37
C TYR A 127 -11.26 -18.40 -0.40
N ILE A 128 -10.19 -17.82 -0.92
CA ILE A 128 -9.16 -18.60 -1.61
C ILE A 128 -7.83 -18.32 -0.91
N ILE A 129 -7.13 -19.39 -0.54
CA ILE A 129 -5.81 -19.32 0.07
C ILE A 129 -4.83 -20.04 -0.84
N ILE A 130 -3.77 -19.36 -1.23
CA ILE A 130 -2.68 -19.95 -2.01
C ILE A 130 -1.40 -19.81 -1.20
N SER A 131 -0.63 -20.88 -1.06
CA SER A 131 0.65 -20.80 -0.36
C SER A 131 1.74 -21.68 -0.94
N ASN A 132 2.98 -21.18 -0.89
CA ASN A 132 4.17 -22.02 -1.08
C ASN A 132 4.87 -22.37 0.24
N PHE A 133 4.15 -22.32 1.36
CA PHE A 133 4.62 -22.46 2.74
C PHE A 133 5.35 -21.22 3.31
N ASP A 134 5.93 -20.32 2.53
CA ASP A 134 6.39 -19.01 3.05
C ASP A 134 5.38 -17.94 2.70
N GLU A 135 5.18 -17.72 1.40
CA GLU A 135 4.19 -16.77 0.93
C GLU A 135 2.81 -17.40 1.06
N LEU A 136 1.93 -16.75 1.81
CA LEU A 136 0.50 -17.05 1.87
C LEU A 136 -0.25 -15.85 1.28
N ARG A 137 -1.09 -16.13 0.29
CA ARG A 137 -1.98 -15.15 -0.34
C ARG A 137 -3.41 -15.49 -0.02
N PHE A 138 -4.14 -14.52 0.50
CA PHE A 138 -5.55 -14.64 0.84
C PHE A 138 -6.39 -13.75 -0.06
N TYR A 139 -7.30 -14.36 -0.80
CA TYR A 139 -8.22 -13.69 -1.71
C TYR A 139 -9.65 -13.80 -1.20
N ILE A 140 -10.47 -12.81 -1.57
CA ILE A 140 -11.90 -12.84 -1.34
C ILE A 140 -12.64 -12.50 -2.64
N ASP A 141 -13.48 -13.42 -3.10
CA ASP A 141 -14.28 -13.42 -4.34
C ASP A 141 -13.50 -13.39 -5.65
N LYS A 142 -12.54 -12.47 -5.78
CA LYS A 142 -11.90 -12.11 -7.04
C LYS A 142 -10.39 -12.20 -6.97
N ALA A 143 -9.82 -12.52 -8.13
CA ALA A 143 -8.39 -12.61 -8.40
C ALA A 143 -7.66 -11.25 -8.42
N THR A 144 -8.38 -10.14 -8.29
CA THR A 144 -7.84 -8.79 -8.53
C THR A 144 -6.98 -8.25 -7.39
N ALA A 145 -7.20 -8.73 -6.17
CA ALA A 145 -6.46 -8.29 -4.98
C ALA A 145 -6.37 -9.42 -3.95
N TYR A 146 -5.30 -9.42 -3.15
CA TYR A 146 -5.08 -10.36 -2.08
C TYR A 146 -4.32 -9.72 -0.92
N GLU A 147 -4.53 -10.26 0.28
CA GLU A 147 -3.68 -10.00 1.43
C GLU A 147 -2.51 -11.00 1.44
N LYS A 148 -1.28 -10.52 1.70
CA LYS A 148 -0.06 -11.32 1.61
C LYS A 148 0.65 -11.42 2.96
N PHE A 149 1.05 -12.63 3.31
CA PHE A 149 1.85 -12.92 4.48
C PHE A 149 3.14 -13.65 4.08
N SER A 150 4.29 -13.26 4.66
CA SER A 150 5.51 -14.07 4.62
C SER A 150 5.60 -14.80 5.95
N LEU A 151 5.23 -16.07 5.95
CA LEU A 151 5.17 -16.90 7.13
C LEU A 151 6.57 -17.08 7.75
N PHE A 152 7.64 -17.14 6.96
CA PHE A 152 8.98 -17.28 7.55
C PHE A 152 9.45 -16.05 8.33
N ASN A 153 8.86 -14.88 8.07
CA ASN A 153 9.26 -13.61 8.66
C ASN A 153 8.05 -12.85 9.24
N LEU A 154 7.08 -13.59 9.77
CA LEU A 154 5.86 -13.02 10.37
C LEU A 154 6.11 -12.68 11.84
N ASP A 155 6.10 -11.38 12.16
CA ASP A 155 6.10 -10.92 13.55
C ASP A 155 4.73 -11.10 14.23
N TYR A 156 4.66 -10.82 15.53
CA TYR A 156 3.43 -10.99 16.31
C TYR A 156 2.28 -10.13 15.76
N GLU A 157 2.52 -8.86 15.43
CA GLU A 157 1.46 -7.96 14.94
C GLU A 157 0.90 -8.40 13.59
N LYS A 158 1.76 -8.84 12.66
CA LYS A 158 1.30 -9.44 11.41
C LYS A 158 0.63 -10.79 11.62
N PHE A 159 1.05 -11.58 12.61
CA PHE A 159 0.34 -12.79 13.01
C PHE A 159 -1.06 -12.48 13.54
N LYS A 160 -1.25 -11.42 14.35
CA LYS A 160 -2.58 -10.97 14.79
C LYS A 160 -3.48 -10.67 13.59
N THR A 161 -2.92 -10.07 12.54
CA THR A 161 -3.64 -9.77 11.29
C THR A 161 -3.99 -11.05 10.53
N LEU A 162 -3.03 -11.97 10.37
CA LEU A 162 -3.26 -13.28 9.76
C LEU A 162 -4.36 -14.05 10.51
N HIS A 163 -4.27 -14.11 11.83
CA HIS A 163 -5.25 -14.75 12.70
C HIS A 163 -6.63 -14.10 12.55
N LEU A 164 -6.71 -12.77 12.62
CA LEU A 164 -7.98 -12.04 12.45
C LEU A 164 -8.68 -12.40 11.15
N LEU A 165 -7.92 -12.58 10.07
CA LEU A 165 -8.47 -12.81 8.74
C LEU A 165 -8.73 -14.29 8.44
N LEU A 166 -7.94 -15.20 8.99
CA LEU A 166 -7.94 -16.61 8.57
C LEU A 166 -8.32 -17.61 9.66
N SER A 167 -8.50 -17.20 10.92
CA SER A 167 -8.95 -18.14 11.94
C SER A 167 -10.32 -18.71 11.58
N TYR A 168 -10.57 -19.95 12.01
CA TYR A 168 -11.84 -20.61 11.71
C TYR A 168 -13.03 -19.79 12.24
N GLU A 169 -12.90 -19.15 13.41
CA GLU A 169 -13.93 -18.28 13.97
C GLU A 169 -14.24 -17.11 13.03
N SER A 170 -13.22 -16.44 12.51
CA SER A 170 -13.38 -15.33 11.57
C SER A 170 -14.03 -15.76 10.26
N ILE A 171 -13.59 -16.90 9.70
CA ILE A 171 -14.14 -17.44 8.45
C ILE A 171 -15.59 -17.88 8.63
N LYS A 172 -15.90 -18.57 9.74
CA LYS A 172 -17.24 -19.00 10.12
C LYS A 172 -18.22 -17.84 10.23
N ASP A 173 -17.79 -16.71 10.79
CA ASP A 173 -18.64 -15.53 10.98
C ASP A 173 -18.64 -14.57 9.77
N ASN A 174 -17.98 -14.98 8.67
CA ASN A 174 -17.81 -14.17 7.46
C ASN A 174 -17.13 -12.82 7.74
N LEU A 175 -16.28 -12.75 8.77
CA LEU A 175 -15.66 -11.52 9.24
C LEU A 175 -14.76 -10.87 8.17
N PRO A 176 -13.90 -11.60 7.44
CA PRO A 176 -13.04 -10.98 6.42
C PRO A 176 -13.83 -10.27 5.32
N GLN A 177 -14.97 -10.81 4.89
CA GLN A 177 -15.82 -10.15 3.90
C GLN A 177 -16.40 -8.84 4.46
N LYS A 178 -16.92 -8.88 5.69
CA LYS A 178 -17.44 -7.68 6.37
C LYS A 178 -16.36 -6.61 6.55
N LEU A 179 -15.12 -7.01 6.86
CA LEU A 179 -14.00 -6.08 6.99
C LEU A 179 -13.57 -5.48 5.64
N LYS A 180 -13.61 -6.26 4.57
CA LYS A 180 -13.38 -5.78 3.19
C LYS A 180 -14.43 -4.75 2.78
N GLU A 181 -15.71 -5.03 3.02
CA GLU A 181 -16.81 -4.09 2.74
C GLU A 181 -16.71 -2.81 3.58
N LYS A 182 -16.42 -2.95 4.89
CA LYS A 182 -16.22 -1.81 5.79
C LYS A 182 -15.01 -0.97 5.37
N SER A 183 -13.92 -1.61 4.93
CA SER A 183 -12.73 -0.92 4.40
C SER A 183 -13.06 -0.10 3.15
N ALA A 184 -13.82 -0.67 2.21
CA ALA A 184 -14.24 0.04 1.02
C ALA A 184 -15.18 1.22 1.31
N SER A 185 -16.13 1.06 2.26
CA SER A 185 -16.98 2.17 2.69
C SER A 185 -16.17 3.27 3.36
N PHE A 186 -15.28 2.89 4.29
CA PHE A 186 -14.43 3.84 5.00
C PHE A 186 -13.53 4.62 4.05
N GLU A 187 -12.89 3.95 3.09
CA GLU A 187 -12.04 4.58 2.07
C GLU A 187 -12.84 5.60 1.23
N LYS A 188 -14.08 5.27 0.86
CA LYS A 188 -14.97 6.19 0.14
C LYS A 188 -15.33 7.40 1.00
N ASP A 189 -15.70 7.19 2.26
CA ASP A 189 -16.13 8.25 3.16
C ASP A 189 -15.00 9.23 3.48
N ILE A 190 -13.81 8.70 3.81
CA ILE A 190 -12.62 9.52 4.08
C ILE A 190 -12.16 10.25 2.82
N SER A 191 -12.21 9.61 1.64
CA SER A 191 -11.88 10.27 0.37
C SER A 191 -12.78 11.45 0.09
N ASN A 192 -14.10 11.30 0.26
CA ASN A 192 -15.06 12.38 0.05
C ASN A 192 -14.86 13.53 1.05
N LYS A 193 -14.60 13.21 2.33
CA LYS A 193 -14.37 14.22 3.37
C LYS A 193 -13.08 14.99 3.11
N LEU A 194 -11.98 14.28 2.87
CA LEU A 194 -10.67 14.89 2.60
C LEU A 194 -10.70 15.74 1.34
N TYR A 195 -11.34 15.27 0.26
CA TYR A 195 -11.51 16.07 -0.94
C TYR A 195 -12.29 17.37 -0.68
N LYS A 196 -13.38 17.30 0.10
CA LYS A 196 -14.19 18.47 0.44
C LYS A 196 -13.37 19.49 1.23
N ASP A 197 -12.67 19.05 2.27
CA ASP A 197 -11.86 19.91 3.13
C ASP A 197 -10.68 20.51 2.35
N PHE A 198 -10.03 19.71 1.50
CA PHE A 198 -8.97 20.17 0.58
C PHE A 198 -9.48 21.21 -0.42
N SER A 199 -10.64 20.98 -1.01
CA SER A 199 -11.26 21.90 -1.97
C SER A 199 -11.62 23.24 -1.33
N ALA A 200 -12.14 23.20 -0.09
CA ALA A 200 -12.44 24.39 0.68
C ALA A 200 -11.16 25.18 1.00
N PHE A 201 -10.13 24.51 1.51
CA PHE A 201 -8.82 25.13 1.78
C PHE A 201 -8.24 25.80 0.53
N ARG A 202 -8.22 25.11 -0.61
CA ARG A 202 -7.74 25.66 -1.88
C ARG A 202 -8.53 26.90 -2.29
N MET A 203 -9.86 26.88 -2.15
CA MET A 203 -10.69 28.02 -2.54
C MET A 203 -10.41 29.24 -1.65
N HIS A 204 -10.40 29.06 -0.33
CA HIS A 204 -10.12 30.17 0.59
C HIS A 204 -8.70 30.72 0.43
N LEU A 205 -7.72 29.85 0.19
CA LEU A 205 -6.37 30.27 -0.15
C LEU A 205 -6.33 31.06 -1.46
N PHE A 206 -7.03 30.61 -2.50
CA PHE A 206 -7.12 31.33 -3.77
C PHE A 206 -7.76 32.71 -3.60
N GLU A 207 -8.88 32.80 -2.90
CA GLU A 207 -9.57 34.06 -2.62
C GLU A 207 -8.70 35.03 -1.81
N ASN A 208 -7.98 34.51 -0.81
CA ASN A 208 -7.02 35.28 -0.02
C ASN A 208 -5.90 35.85 -0.89
N LEU A 209 -5.33 35.00 -1.76
CA LEU A 209 -4.28 35.40 -2.67
C LEU A 209 -4.75 36.47 -3.66
N VAL A 210 -5.95 36.34 -4.23
CA VAL A 210 -6.57 37.35 -5.12
C VAL A 210 -6.81 38.67 -4.40
N LYS A 211 -7.21 38.63 -3.12
CA LYS A 211 -7.46 39.82 -2.31
C LYS A 211 -6.16 40.56 -1.96
N ASN A 212 -5.11 39.82 -1.60
CA ASN A 212 -3.90 40.39 -1.00
C ASN A 212 -2.78 40.67 -2.03
N ASN A 213 -2.88 40.14 -3.26
CA ASN A 213 -1.83 40.23 -4.27
C ASN A 213 -2.36 40.77 -5.60
N SER A 214 -1.72 41.81 -6.13
CA SER A 214 -2.05 42.42 -7.42
C SER A 214 -1.42 41.66 -8.59
N LEU A 215 -1.78 40.38 -8.76
CA LEU A 215 -1.31 39.52 -9.84
C LEU A 215 -2.49 39.00 -10.70
N ASP A 216 -2.18 38.48 -11.87
CA ASP A 216 -3.16 37.81 -12.72
C ASP A 216 -3.82 36.63 -11.98
N LYS A 217 -5.15 36.54 -12.08
CA LYS A 217 -5.92 35.52 -11.33
C LYS A 217 -5.60 34.09 -11.77
N ALA A 218 -5.32 33.86 -13.05
CA ALA A 218 -4.95 32.53 -13.53
C ALA A 218 -3.55 32.12 -13.02
N LEU A 219 -2.62 33.08 -12.96
CA LEU A 219 -1.33 32.88 -12.30
C LEU A 219 -1.51 32.56 -10.81
N LEU A 220 -2.33 33.33 -10.09
CA LEU A 220 -2.62 33.08 -8.66
C LEU A 220 -3.26 31.71 -8.43
N LEU A 221 -4.15 31.26 -9.31
CA LEU A 221 -4.74 29.92 -9.23
C LEU A 221 -3.67 28.83 -9.36
N ARG A 222 -2.73 28.97 -10.30
CA ARG A 222 -1.60 28.04 -10.45
C ARG A 222 -0.71 28.02 -9.21
N LEU A 223 -0.38 29.19 -8.66
CA LEU A 223 0.45 29.32 -7.45
C LEU A 223 -0.27 28.75 -6.21
N THR A 224 -1.59 28.94 -6.12
CA THR A 224 -2.44 28.32 -5.09
C THR A 224 -2.31 26.80 -5.13
N GLN A 225 -2.46 26.19 -6.31
CA GLN A 225 -2.36 24.73 -6.45
C GLN A 225 -0.97 24.24 -6.04
N LYS A 226 0.10 24.90 -6.50
CA LYS A 226 1.47 24.53 -6.13
C LYS A 226 1.70 24.60 -4.61
N LEU A 227 1.15 25.60 -3.92
CA LEU A 227 1.22 25.69 -2.46
C LEU A 227 0.42 24.58 -1.77
N CYS A 228 -0.79 24.29 -2.26
CA CYS A 228 -1.61 23.18 -1.77
C CYS A 228 -0.88 21.83 -1.91
N ASP A 229 -0.24 21.59 -3.05
CA ASP A 229 0.53 20.37 -3.32
C ASP A 229 1.73 20.24 -2.37
N ARG A 230 2.43 21.35 -2.08
CA ARG A 230 3.51 21.37 -1.07
C ARG A 230 2.99 20.99 0.32
N ILE A 231 1.84 21.51 0.73
CA ILE A 231 1.25 21.24 2.04
C ILE A 231 0.78 19.78 2.13
N ILE A 232 0.03 19.28 1.14
CA ILE A 232 -0.41 17.88 1.09
C ILE A 232 0.77 16.92 1.09
N PHE A 233 1.87 17.26 0.40
CA PHE A 233 3.08 16.46 0.46
C PHE A 233 3.66 16.40 1.88
N ILE A 234 3.73 17.52 2.61
CA ILE A 234 4.23 17.53 4.00
C ILE A 234 3.35 16.67 4.90
N LEU A 235 2.02 16.82 4.79
CA LEU A 235 1.04 16.05 5.54
C LEU A 235 1.20 14.54 5.32
N PHE A 236 1.33 14.12 4.06
CA PHE A 236 1.63 12.73 3.75
C PHE A 236 3.00 12.30 4.28
N ALA A 237 4.01 13.14 4.13
CA ALA A 237 5.39 12.81 4.48
C ALA A 237 5.63 12.71 5.99
N GLU A 238 4.94 13.50 6.82
CA GLU A 238 5.14 13.49 8.28
C GLU A 238 4.63 12.20 8.92
N ASP A 239 3.51 11.66 8.44
CA ASP A 239 2.94 10.40 8.91
C ASP A 239 3.69 9.16 8.38
N LYS A 240 4.40 9.30 7.26
CA LYS A 240 5.31 8.26 6.75
C LYS A 240 6.74 8.38 7.28
N LEU A 241 6.99 9.31 8.20
CA LEU A 241 8.31 9.61 8.76
C LEU A 241 9.38 9.94 7.69
N LEU A 242 8.93 10.49 6.56
CA LEU A 242 9.77 11.03 5.50
C LEU A 242 10.27 12.43 5.89
N VAL A 243 9.39 13.21 6.50
CA VAL A 243 9.77 14.41 7.26
C VAL A 243 9.48 14.18 8.74
N PRO A 244 9.98 15.01 9.67
CA PRO A 244 9.66 14.86 11.09
C PRO A 244 8.15 14.80 11.34
N GLU A 245 7.74 13.94 12.26
CA GLU A 245 6.34 13.84 12.70
C GLU A 245 5.77 15.22 13.09
N ASN A 246 4.47 15.44 12.85
CA ASN A 246 3.76 16.68 13.24
C ASN A 246 4.47 17.96 12.76
N THR A 247 5.04 17.97 11.56
CA THR A 247 5.77 19.12 10.99
C THR A 247 4.84 20.33 10.86
N ILE A 248 3.62 20.16 10.33
CA ILE A 248 2.65 21.27 10.20
C ILE A 248 2.33 21.86 11.57
N ARG A 249 2.02 21.02 12.55
CA ARG A 249 1.79 21.46 13.93
C ARG A 249 3.01 22.19 14.51
N LYS A 250 4.23 21.71 14.27
CA LYS A 250 5.47 22.34 14.74
C LYS A 250 5.73 23.70 14.09
N ILE A 251 5.41 23.88 12.81
CA ILE A 251 5.45 25.19 12.11
C ILE A 251 4.57 26.17 12.88
N ARG A 252 3.31 25.80 13.12
CA ARG A 252 2.32 26.64 13.80
C ARG A 252 2.69 26.96 15.25
N THR A 253 3.13 25.95 16.01
CA THR A 253 3.57 26.15 17.40
C THR A 253 4.74 27.12 17.46
N LYS A 254 5.75 26.96 16.60
CA LYS A 254 6.88 27.87 16.55
C LYS A 254 6.47 29.29 16.19
N PHE A 255 5.57 29.46 15.23
CA PHE A 255 5.05 30.78 14.88
C PHE A 255 4.35 31.46 16.06
N LYS A 256 3.53 30.72 16.83
CA LYS A 256 2.84 31.24 18.02
C LYS A 256 3.77 31.58 19.18
N GLU A 257 4.91 30.91 19.25
CA GLU A 257 5.96 31.14 20.26
C GLU A 257 6.98 32.20 19.80
N ASP A 258 6.90 32.68 18.57
CA ASP A 258 7.85 33.65 18.03
C ASP A 258 7.44 35.08 18.39
N ASP A 259 8.35 35.81 19.04
CA ASP A 259 8.12 37.19 19.46
C ASP A 259 8.43 38.21 18.32
N PHE A 260 8.82 37.74 17.13
CA PHE A 260 9.17 38.61 15.99
C PHE A 260 7.92 38.99 15.18
N GLU A 261 7.44 40.23 15.36
CA GLU A 261 6.25 40.77 14.67
C GLU A 261 6.39 40.90 13.14
N ASP A 262 7.60 40.79 12.59
CA ASP A 262 7.87 40.94 11.15
C ASP A 262 7.77 39.64 10.34
N ARG A 263 7.60 38.50 11.01
CA ARG A 263 7.50 37.18 10.35
C ARG A 263 6.07 36.73 10.23
N THR A 264 5.73 36.20 9.06
CA THR A 264 4.44 35.57 8.79
C THR A 264 4.52 34.07 9.02
N LEU A 265 3.37 33.41 9.21
CA LEU A 265 3.29 31.95 9.24
C LEU A 265 3.82 31.35 7.91
N TYR A 266 3.62 32.04 6.79
CA TYR A 266 4.14 31.60 5.50
C TYR A 266 5.67 31.54 5.44
N ASP A 267 6.38 32.43 6.16
CA ASP A 267 7.85 32.37 6.27
C ASP A 267 8.32 31.08 6.96
N TYR A 268 7.56 30.59 7.95
CA TYR A 268 7.83 29.31 8.59
C TYR A 268 7.63 28.13 7.64
N TYR A 269 6.59 28.16 6.81
CA TYR A 269 6.39 27.16 5.76
C TYR A 269 7.55 27.17 4.74
N LYS A 270 7.98 28.35 4.28
CA LYS A 270 9.12 28.49 3.35
C LYS A 270 10.41 27.87 3.90
N ASN A 271 10.67 28.00 5.21
CA ASN A 271 11.82 27.37 5.85
C ASN A 271 11.79 25.83 5.76
N VAL A 272 10.61 25.23 5.88
CA VAL A 272 10.42 23.79 5.71
C VAL A 272 10.51 23.39 4.24
N PHE A 273 9.92 24.16 3.32
CA PHE A 273 10.04 23.92 1.88
C PHE A 273 11.49 23.88 1.43
N LYS A 274 12.29 24.86 1.87
CA LYS A 274 13.73 24.90 1.61
C LYS A 274 14.44 23.67 2.17
N ALA A 275 14.11 23.26 3.40
CA ALA A 275 14.70 22.07 4.02
C ALA A 275 14.36 20.78 3.27
N ILE A 276 13.14 20.65 2.74
CA ILE A 276 12.73 19.49 1.91
C ILE A 276 13.46 19.50 0.57
N ASN A 277 13.60 20.67 -0.06
CA ASN A 277 14.29 20.82 -1.34
C ASN A 277 15.79 20.52 -1.22
N GLU A 278 16.48 21.14 -0.26
CA GLU A 278 17.94 21.12 -0.14
C GLU A 278 18.45 19.99 0.77
N GLY A 279 17.59 19.47 1.66
CA GLY A 279 17.96 18.66 2.81
C GLY A 279 18.35 19.53 4.02
N SER A 280 18.15 19.00 5.23
CA SER A 280 18.56 19.67 6.47
C SER A 280 18.84 18.67 7.59
N GLU A 281 20.12 18.56 7.98
CA GLU A 281 20.52 17.73 9.13
C GLU A 281 19.90 18.25 10.44
N LYS A 282 19.89 19.59 10.63
CA LYS A 282 19.30 20.23 11.82
C LYS A 282 17.83 19.89 12.00
N GLN A 283 17.07 19.87 10.90
CA GLN A 283 15.65 19.55 10.92
C GLN A 283 15.38 18.06 10.72
N LYS A 284 16.42 17.23 10.54
CA LYS A 284 16.31 15.79 10.22
C LYS A 284 15.46 15.52 8.97
N ILE A 285 15.59 16.38 7.95
CA ILE A 285 14.88 16.26 6.68
C ILE A 285 15.87 15.79 5.60
N PRO A 286 15.68 14.60 5.00
CA PRO A 286 16.43 14.17 3.83
C PRO A 286 16.22 15.11 2.64
N LYS A 287 17.16 15.10 1.69
CA LYS A 287 17.00 15.83 0.44
C LYS A 287 16.04 15.10 -0.48
N TYR A 288 14.85 15.66 -0.71
CA TYR A 288 13.87 15.05 -1.62
C TYR A 288 14.06 15.48 -3.07
N ASN A 289 14.53 16.72 -3.31
CA ASN A 289 14.89 17.20 -4.64
C ASN A 289 13.81 16.90 -5.71
N GLY A 290 12.78 17.76 -5.77
CA GLY A 290 11.74 17.68 -6.79
C GLY A 290 11.25 19.09 -7.09
N GLY A 291 11.01 19.42 -8.36
CA GLY A 291 10.67 20.78 -8.80
C GLY A 291 9.52 21.45 -8.02
N LEU A 292 8.66 20.66 -7.36
CA LEU A 292 7.62 21.11 -6.45
C LEU A 292 8.13 22.08 -5.36
N PHE A 293 9.25 21.74 -4.70
CA PHE A 293 9.82 22.54 -3.59
C PHE A 293 10.98 23.45 -4.03
N ALA A 294 11.29 23.51 -5.32
CA ALA A 294 12.29 24.45 -5.83
C ALA A 294 11.87 25.89 -5.51
N PHE A 295 12.85 26.74 -5.19
CA PHE A 295 12.63 28.16 -4.97
C PHE A 295 11.84 28.77 -6.13
N ASP A 296 10.81 29.53 -5.80
CA ASP A 296 9.92 30.15 -6.77
C ASP A 296 9.67 31.58 -6.30
N GLU A 297 10.36 32.53 -6.93
CA GLU A 297 10.35 33.94 -6.53
C GLU A 297 8.93 34.52 -6.50
N THR A 298 8.06 34.10 -7.42
CA THR A 298 6.67 34.60 -7.47
C THR A 298 5.84 33.98 -6.35
N LEU A 299 5.94 32.67 -6.14
CA LEU A 299 5.22 31.98 -5.06
C LEU A 299 5.68 32.45 -3.67
N ASP A 300 6.98 32.61 -3.49
CA ASP A 300 7.59 32.84 -2.18
C ASP A 300 7.48 34.31 -1.73
N SER A 301 7.05 35.21 -2.63
CA SER A 301 6.76 36.63 -2.38
C SER A 301 5.27 36.93 -2.14
N LEU A 302 4.38 35.94 -2.25
CA LEU A 302 2.94 36.13 -2.02
C LEU A 302 2.64 36.53 -0.57
N ILE A 303 1.68 37.44 -0.42
CA ILE A 303 1.10 37.85 0.86
C ILE A 303 -0.10 36.97 1.16
N ILE A 304 -0.05 36.25 2.27
CA ILE A 304 -1.07 35.29 2.72
C ILE A 304 -1.44 35.61 4.15
N ASP A 305 -2.73 35.72 4.45
CA ASP A 305 -3.18 35.93 5.83
C ASP A 305 -2.92 34.66 6.68
N ASP A 306 -2.31 34.81 7.85
CA ASP A 306 -1.87 33.69 8.69
C ASP A 306 -3.03 32.76 9.10
N ASN A 307 -4.24 33.30 9.26
CA ASN A 307 -5.42 32.52 9.66
C ASN A 307 -5.81 31.44 8.63
N ILE A 308 -5.54 31.67 7.34
CA ILE A 308 -5.77 30.69 6.27
C ILE A 308 -4.84 29.49 6.45
N LEU A 309 -3.57 29.74 6.74
CA LEU A 309 -2.57 28.68 6.93
C LEU A 309 -2.59 28.06 8.34
N ASP A 310 -3.16 28.74 9.34
CA ASP A 310 -3.21 28.24 10.72
C ASP A 310 -4.38 27.28 10.94
N MET A 311 -5.61 27.64 10.55
CA MET A 311 -6.79 26.82 10.84
C MET A 311 -6.98 25.70 9.82
N GLU A 312 -6.95 26.02 8.53
CA GLU A 312 -7.36 25.06 7.50
C GLU A 312 -6.28 24.02 7.20
N ALA A 313 -5.01 24.41 7.28
CA ALA A 313 -3.93 23.43 7.23
C ALA A 313 -3.91 22.53 8.47
N GLN A 314 -4.41 22.99 9.61
CA GLN A 314 -4.58 22.13 10.78
C GLN A 314 -5.70 21.11 10.56
N ASP A 315 -6.85 21.54 10.03
CA ASP A 315 -7.96 20.63 9.75
C ASP A 315 -7.54 19.51 8.78
N LEU A 316 -6.67 19.82 7.81
CA LEU A 316 -6.06 18.83 6.93
C LEU A 316 -5.00 17.96 7.63
N SER A 317 -4.30 18.49 8.65
CA SER A 317 -3.32 17.77 9.47
C SER A 317 -3.95 16.79 10.46
N ASP A 318 -5.24 16.90 10.74
CA ASP A 318 -5.95 15.99 11.64
C ASP A 318 -6.31 14.64 10.98
N TYR A 319 -6.08 14.50 9.66
CA TYR A 319 -6.23 13.24 8.94
C TYR A 319 -5.03 12.31 9.16
N ASP A 320 -5.27 11.01 9.31
CA ASP A 320 -4.21 10.00 9.42
C ASP A 320 -3.77 9.51 8.02
N PHE A 321 -2.68 10.08 7.51
CA PHE A 321 -2.07 9.69 6.23
C PHE A 321 -1.24 8.40 6.34
N GLU A 322 -1.01 7.88 7.55
CA GLU A 322 -0.34 6.60 7.72
C GLU A 322 -1.30 5.43 7.42
N SER A 323 -2.52 5.51 7.96
CA SER A 323 -3.42 4.37 8.11
C SER A 323 -4.80 4.53 7.48
N GLU A 324 -5.23 5.76 7.18
CA GLU A 324 -6.55 6.06 6.60
C GLU A 324 -6.48 6.63 5.19
N VAL A 325 -5.51 7.53 4.90
CA VAL A 325 -5.33 8.11 3.57
C VAL A 325 -4.37 7.28 2.73
N SER A 326 -4.93 6.50 1.81
CA SER A 326 -4.16 5.69 0.85
C SER A 326 -3.63 6.53 -0.32
N VAL A 327 -2.65 6.00 -1.05
CA VAL A 327 -2.15 6.62 -2.29
C VAL A 327 -3.26 6.75 -3.34
N ASN A 328 -4.23 5.84 -3.36
CA ASN A 328 -5.40 5.95 -4.25
C ASN A 328 -6.29 7.14 -3.87
N ILE A 329 -6.52 7.36 -2.57
CA ILE A 329 -7.33 8.49 -2.11
C ILE A 329 -6.68 9.80 -2.59
N LEU A 330 -5.35 9.92 -2.44
CA LEU A 330 -4.60 11.06 -2.98
C LEU A 330 -4.77 11.17 -4.50
N GLY A 331 -4.63 10.05 -5.23
CA GLY A 331 -4.86 10.01 -6.68
C GLY A 331 -6.23 10.53 -7.08
N HIS A 332 -7.29 10.10 -6.39
CA HIS A 332 -8.65 10.57 -6.62
C HIS A 332 -8.84 12.06 -6.30
N ILE A 333 -8.23 12.56 -5.22
CA ILE A 333 -8.25 13.99 -4.88
C ILE A 333 -7.57 14.82 -5.97
N PHE A 334 -6.39 14.41 -6.43
CA PHE A 334 -5.67 15.10 -7.50
C PHE A 334 -6.45 15.09 -8.82
N GLU A 335 -7.01 13.93 -9.21
CA GLU A 335 -7.85 13.82 -10.39
C GLU A 335 -9.07 14.75 -10.35
N GLN A 336 -9.76 14.79 -9.21
CA GLN A 336 -10.95 15.61 -9.07
C GLN A 336 -10.59 17.10 -9.06
N SER A 337 -9.48 17.45 -8.39
CA SER A 337 -8.96 18.81 -8.33
C SER A 337 -8.68 19.42 -9.71
N LEU A 338 -8.26 18.62 -10.70
CA LEU A 338 -8.06 19.10 -12.07
C LEU A 338 -9.33 19.66 -12.70
N THR A 339 -10.47 19.01 -12.44
CA THR A 339 -11.77 19.46 -12.99
C THR A 339 -12.14 20.81 -12.37
N ASP A 340 -11.96 20.96 -11.06
CA ASP A 340 -12.25 22.21 -10.36
C ASP A 340 -11.33 23.35 -10.81
N LEU A 341 -10.04 23.08 -11.03
CA LEU A 341 -9.11 24.09 -11.53
C LEU A 341 -9.52 24.60 -12.91
N GLU A 342 -10.03 23.72 -13.77
CA GLU A 342 -10.57 24.13 -15.08
C GLU A 342 -11.83 24.96 -14.94
N GLU A 343 -12.72 24.60 -14.02
CA GLU A 343 -13.95 25.35 -13.75
C GLU A 343 -13.64 26.75 -13.20
N ILE A 344 -12.73 26.85 -12.23
CA ILE A 344 -12.29 28.12 -11.66
C ILE A 344 -11.59 28.96 -12.75
N ASN A 345 -10.71 28.35 -13.55
CA ASN A 345 -10.02 29.07 -14.61
C ASN A 345 -10.97 29.53 -15.73
N ALA A 346 -11.98 28.74 -16.10
CA ALA A 346 -13.02 29.16 -17.04
C ALA A 346 -13.82 30.35 -16.49
N SER A 347 -14.16 30.31 -15.20
CA SER A 347 -14.84 31.41 -14.50
C SER A 347 -13.99 32.68 -14.44
N ILE A 348 -12.67 32.57 -14.22
CA ILE A 348 -11.73 33.70 -14.26
C ILE A 348 -11.73 34.39 -15.64
N ASN A 349 -11.89 33.62 -16.71
CA ASN A 349 -11.82 34.09 -18.09
C ASN A 349 -13.20 34.37 -18.72
N ASP A 350 -14.28 34.32 -17.94
CA ASP A 350 -15.67 34.45 -18.41
C ASP A 350 -16.03 33.51 -19.58
N VAL A 351 -15.50 32.28 -19.54
CA VAL A 351 -15.76 31.23 -20.55
C VAL A 351 -16.73 30.20 -19.98
N GLU A 352 -17.68 29.74 -20.79
CA GLU A 352 -18.60 28.67 -20.42
C GLU A 352 -17.84 27.35 -20.17
N PHE A 353 -17.98 26.78 -18.98
CA PHE A 353 -17.37 25.50 -18.62
C PHE A 353 -18.33 24.34 -18.87
N ASP A 354 -17.95 23.42 -19.76
CA ASP A 354 -18.67 22.17 -19.99
C ASP A 354 -17.94 21.01 -19.30
N ASN A 355 -18.51 20.53 -18.19
CA ASN A 355 -18.03 19.39 -17.42
C ASN A 355 -17.90 18.08 -18.24
N LYS A 356 -18.51 17.98 -19.42
CA LYS A 356 -18.33 16.84 -20.34
C LYS A 356 -17.08 16.99 -21.22
N LYS A 357 -16.52 18.20 -21.34
CA LYS A 357 -15.33 18.54 -22.14
C LYS A 357 -14.09 18.86 -21.32
N SER A 358 -14.14 18.71 -19.98
CA SER A 358 -12.99 18.86 -19.09
C SER A 358 -11.75 18.12 -19.62
N LYS A 359 -10.52 18.65 -19.45
CA LYS A 359 -9.32 17.95 -19.93
C LYS A 359 -9.17 16.60 -19.27
N ARG A 360 -9.61 16.43 -18.02
CA ARG A 360 -9.67 15.12 -17.36
C ARG A 360 -10.34 14.06 -18.24
N LYS A 361 -11.52 14.36 -18.79
CA LYS A 361 -12.26 13.45 -19.69
C LYS A 361 -11.69 13.41 -21.10
N LYS A 362 -11.24 14.56 -21.63
CA LYS A 362 -10.75 14.68 -23.00
C LYS A 362 -9.39 13.99 -23.19
N ASP A 363 -8.48 14.20 -22.24
CA ASP A 363 -7.10 13.72 -22.26
C ASP A 363 -6.96 12.40 -21.46
N GLY A 364 -8.07 11.87 -20.92
CA GLY A 364 -8.10 10.59 -20.23
C GLY A 364 -7.29 10.56 -18.94
N VAL A 365 -7.21 11.69 -18.23
CA VAL A 365 -6.43 11.81 -16.99
C VAL A 365 -7.16 11.10 -15.85
N PHE A 366 -6.90 9.81 -15.75
CA PHE A 366 -7.38 8.94 -14.68
C PHE A 366 -6.19 8.24 -14.04
N TYR A 367 -6.22 8.12 -12.72
CA TYR A 367 -5.22 7.36 -11.99
C TYR A 367 -5.27 5.91 -12.46
N THR A 368 -4.13 5.42 -12.96
CA THR A 368 -4.01 4.05 -13.46
C THR A 368 -4.19 3.08 -12.29
N PRO A 369 -5.20 2.19 -12.34
CA PRO A 369 -5.39 1.18 -11.31
C PRO A 369 -4.12 0.35 -11.07
N GLU A 370 -3.81 0.03 -9.81
CA GLU A 370 -2.55 -0.64 -9.44
C GLU A 370 -2.33 -1.95 -10.20
N TYR A 371 -3.36 -2.73 -10.48
CA TYR A 371 -3.20 -3.99 -11.22
C TYR A 371 -2.68 -3.76 -12.66
N ILE A 372 -3.06 -2.63 -13.28
CA ILE A 372 -2.53 -2.22 -14.59
C ILE A 372 -1.10 -1.74 -14.43
N THR A 373 -0.83 -0.88 -13.44
CA THR A 373 0.53 -0.40 -13.14
C THR A 373 1.48 -1.57 -12.88
N LYS A 374 1.07 -2.54 -12.06
CA LYS A 374 1.79 -3.77 -11.79
C LYS A 374 2.02 -4.57 -13.05
N TYR A 375 1.00 -4.76 -13.89
CA TYR A 375 1.16 -5.45 -15.17
C TYR A 375 2.20 -4.76 -16.07
N ILE A 376 2.15 -3.42 -16.20
CA ILE A 376 3.13 -2.65 -16.99
C ILE A 376 4.53 -2.85 -16.41
N VAL A 377 4.71 -2.68 -15.10
CA VAL A 377 6.01 -2.84 -14.42
C VAL A 377 6.55 -4.25 -14.61
N ASP A 378 5.74 -5.28 -14.35
CA ASP A 378 6.15 -6.68 -14.45
C ASP A 378 6.60 -7.04 -15.89
N ASN A 379 5.91 -6.50 -16.90
CA ASN A 379 6.22 -6.74 -18.32
C ASN A 379 7.29 -5.80 -18.92
N THR A 380 7.75 -4.79 -18.18
CA THR A 380 8.79 -3.85 -18.62
C THR A 380 10.02 -3.93 -17.73
N LEU A 381 10.02 -3.21 -16.61
CA LEU A 381 11.12 -3.19 -15.63
C LEU A 381 11.36 -4.57 -15.04
N GLY A 382 10.31 -5.32 -14.71
CA GLY A 382 10.41 -6.69 -14.23
C GLY A 382 11.15 -7.59 -15.23
N LYS A 383 10.81 -7.49 -16.52
CA LYS A 383 11.50 -8.21 -17.58
C LYS A 383 12.96 -7.80 -17.72
N LEU A 384 13.26 -6.51 -17.79
CA LEU A 384 14.65 -6.01 -17.82
C LEU A 384 15.46 -6.49 -16.61
N CYS A 385 14.84 -6.47 -15.42
CA CYS A 385 15.46 -6.95 -14.19
C CYS A 385 15.76 -8.45 -14.26
N ASN A 386 14.86 -9.26 -14.82
CA ASN A 386 15.06 -10.70 -14.99
C ASN A 386 16.16 -10.98 -16.02
N ASP A 387 16.12 -10.34 -17.19
CA ASP A 387 17.11 -10.50 -18.25
C ASP A 387 18.53 -10.17 -17.74
N LYS A 388 18.69 -9.06 -16.99
CA LYS A 388 20.00 -8.69 -16.42
C LYS A 388 20.45 -9.64 -15.30
N ARG A 389 19.53 -10.23 -14.53
CA ARG A 389 19.87 -11.26 -13.55
C ARG A 389 20.35 -12.54 -14.22
N GLU A 390 19.70 -12.95 -15.31
CA GLU A 390 20.13 -14.11 -16.11
C GLU A 390 21.51 -13.88 -16.72
N GLU A 391 21.76 -12.70 -17.30
CA GLU A 391 23.06 -12.28 -17.83
C GLU A 391 24.17 -12.40 -16.77
N LEU A 392 23.90 -11.93 -15.55
CA LEU A 392 24.84 -11.96 -14.43
C LEU A 392 24.84 -13.30 -13.67
N SER A 393 24.12 -14.32 -14.16
CA SER A 393 23.98 -15.61 -13.48
C SER A 393 23.52 -15.48 -12.02
N ILE A 394 22.73 -14.45 -11.72
CA ILE A 394 22.07 -14.23 -10.44
C ILE A 394 20.76 -15.01 -10.51
N GLY A 395 20.80 -16.28 -10.06
CA GLY A 395 19.62 -17.15 -10.07
C GLY A 395 18.39 -16.51 -9.42
N SER A 396 17.21 -17.09 -9.66
CA SER A 396 15.94 -16.68 -9.03
C SER A 396 15.86 -17.06 -7.54
N GLU A 397 16.92 -17.70 -7.02
CA GLU A 397 17.06 -18.23 -5.66
C GLU A 397 17.03 -17.14 -4.59
N THR A 398 16.62 -17.49 -3.37
CA THR A 398 16.76 -16.59 -2.23
C THR A 398 18.25 -16.46 -1.96
N LEU A 399 18.79 -15.25 -2.00
CA LEU A 399 20.22 -15.02 -1.76
C LEU A 399 20.55 -15.47 -0.33
N VAL A 400 21.36 -16.52 -0.22
CA VAL A 400 21.81 -17.04 1.08
C VAL A 400 23.11 -16.35 1.44
N SER A 401 23.18 -15.81 2.67
CA SER A 401 24.43 -15.24 3.17
C SER A 401 25.54 -16.30 3.24
N PRO A 402 26.82 -15.93 3.04
CA PRO A 402 27.93 -16.86 3.13
C PRO A 402 27.96 -17.56 4.49
N LYS A 403 28.24 -18.87 4.51
CA LYS A 403 28.36 -19.63 5.78
C LYS A 403 29.46 -19.08 6.70
N ASN A 404 30.50 -18.49 6.12
CA ASN A 404 31.54 -17.76 6.85
C ASN A 404 31.88 -16.44 6.12
N PRO A 405 31.31 -15.30 6.55
CA PRO A 405 31.56 -14.01 5.90
C PRO A 405 33.03 -13.58 5.88
N LYS A 406 33.86 -14.08 6.80
CA LYS A 406 35.30 -13.75 6.88
C LYS A 406 36.15 -14.54 5.87
N LYS A 407 35.63 -15.65 5.34
CA LYS A 407 36.31 -16.50 4.34
C LYS A 407 35.32 -17.03 3.30
N PRO A 408 34.79 -16.16 2.43
CA PRO A 408 33.88 -16.58 1.38
C PRO A 408 34.61 -17.43 0.33
N THR A 409 33.93 -18.47 -0.13
CA THR A 409 34.32 -19.33 -1.25
C THR A 409 34.41 -18.53 -2.55
N LYS A 410 35.08 -19.09 -3.57
CA LYS A 410 35.18 -18.44 -4.89
C LYS A 410 33.79 -18.17 -5.50
N LYS A 411 32.84 -19.09 -5.34
CA LYS A 411 31.46 -18.95 -5.84
C LYS A 411 30.72 -17.81 -5.11
N GLU A 412 30.86 -17.70 -3.79
CA GLU A 412 30.24 -16.63 -3.00
C GLU A 412 30.82 -15.24 -3.35
N ARG A 413 32.12 -15.15 -3.64
CA ARG A 413 32.74 -13.90 -4.10
C ARG A 413 32.21 -13.46 -5.46
N ILE A 414 32.17 -14.38 -6.44
CA ILE A 414 31.61 -14.10 -7.78
C ILE A 414 30.15 -13.64 -7.66
N LEU A 415 29.33 -14.33 -6.85
CA LEU A 415 27.94 -13.93 -6.64
C LEU A 415 27.85 -12.52 -6.03
N LYS A 416 28.71 -12.18 -5.06
CA LYS A 416 28.77 -10.84 -4.47
C LYS A 416 29.09 -9.78 -5.54
N ASP A 417 30.11 -10.02 -6.35
CA ASP A 417 30.53 -9.09 -7.40
C ASP A 417 29.41 -8.90 -8.43
N ASN A 418 28.75 -9.98 -8.85
CA ASN A 418 27.59 -9.92 -9.74
C ASN A 418 26.41 -9.14 -9.11
N LEU A 419 26.15 -9.31 -7.82
CA LEU A 419 25.13 -8.55 -7.10
C LEU A 419 25.47 -7.06 -7.00
N GLU A 420 26.74 -6.71 -6.79
CA GLU A 420 27.21 -5.32 -6.81
C GLU A 420 27.05 -4.71 -8.21
N GLU A 421 27.36 -5.46 -9.27
CA GLU A 421 27.11 -5.04 -10.65
C GLU A 421 25.63 -4.82 -10.93
N TYR A 422 24.78 -5.78 -10.54
CA TYR A 422 23.33 -5.67 -10.70
C TYR A 422 22.76 -4.45 -9.96
N ARG A 423 23.21 -4.22 -8.71
CA ARG A 423 22.85 -3.03 -7.93
C ARG A 423 23.25 -1.75 -8.65
N ASN A 424 24.47 -1.68 -9.18
CA ASN A 424 24.94 -0.50 -9.90
C ASN A 424 24.14 -0.27 -11.19
N TRP A 425 23.80 -1.34 -11.91
CA TRP A 425 22.92 -1.26 -13.07
C TRP A 425 21.52 -0.75 -12.70
N LEU A 426 20.91 -1.29 -11.64
CA LEU A 426 19.61 -0.83 -11.13
C LEU A 426 19.61 0.66 -10.78
N LEU A 427 20.65 1.14 -10.09
CA LEU A 427 20.78 2.55 -9.70
C LEU A 427 20.96 3.50 -10.89
N ASN A 428 21.34 2.97 -12.06
CA ASN A 428 21.49 3.74 -13.30
C ASN A 428 20.30 3.61 -14.25
N LEU A 429 19.30 2.77 -13.93
CA LEU A 429 18.08 2.69 -14.72
C LEU A 429 17.34 4.02 -14.68
N LYS A 430 16.92 4.49 -15.86
CA LYS A 430 16.10 5.68 -16.02
C LYS A 430 14.73 5.26 -16.51
N ILE A 431 13.71 5.57 -15.72
CA ILE A 431 12.32 5.34 -16.06
C ILE A 431 11.77 6.66 -16.60
N LEU A 432 11.26 6.64 -17.83
CA LEU A 432 10.57 7.77 -18.42
C LEU A 432 9.08 7.43 -18.49
N ASP A 433 8.26 8.24 -17.83
CA ASP A 433 6.80 8.17 -17.91
C ASP A 433 6.29 9.45 -18.61
N PRO A 434 6.25 9.48 -19.95
CA PRO A 434 5.98 10.71 -20.71
C PRO A 434 4.58 11.34 -20.50
N PRO A 435 3.53 10.61 -20.05
CA PRO A 435 2.27 11.20 -19.60
C PRO A 435 2.11 11.28 -18.07
N SER A 436 3.18 11.13 -17.26
CA SER A 436 3.08 11.41 -15.82
C SER A 436 2.59 12.85 -15.65
N PHE A 437 1.53 13.03 -14.86
CA PHE A 437 0.83 14.30 -14.57
C PHE A 437 1.64 15.56 -14.94
N PRO A 438 1.04 16.54 -15.64
CA PRO A 438 1.75 17.78 -15.91
C PRO A 438 2.09 18.42 -14.56
N SER A 439 3.34 18.29 -14.14
CA SER A 439 3.98 19.22 -13.23
C SER A 439 3.99 20.55 -13.98
N SER A 440 2.93 21.32 -13.82
CA SER A 440 2.75 22.65 -14.38
C SER A 440 3.59 23.68 -13.64
#